data_AF-A0A1T5G7T9-F1
#
_entry.id   AF-A0A1T5G7T9-F1
#
_cell.length_a   1.000
_cell.length_b   1.000
_cell.length_c   1.000
_cell.angle_alpha   90.00
_cell.angle_beta   90.00
_cell.angle_gamma   90.00
#
_symmetry.space_group_name_H-M   'P 1'
#
loop_
_entity.id
_entity.type
_entity.pdbx_description
1 polymer ?
#
loop_
_entity_poly.entity_id
_entity_poly.type
_entity_poly.pdbx_seq_one_letter_code
_entity_poly.pdbx_strand_id
1 'polypeptide(L)'
;MKKNFLAFSIISYVISLVTPVFSYIPPDFTRSETFGYQYVGLGWMAFESAPDFVTWLCNFTLIISWMLYTANFGKYLAYFTIIPMLVYGLDYILKLDFYAMTEYHKVPVGFLFWLISGLLNAYYFYRKSTVAKA
;
A
#
# COMPACT_ATOMS: atom_id res chain seq x y z
N MET A 1 18.27 6.85 -13.14
CA MET A 1 18.24 6.32 -11.75
C MET A 1 17.13 6.93 -10.89
N LYS A 2 17.02 8.26 -10.70
CA LYS A 2 15.96 8.84 -9.83
C LYS A 2 14.54 8.46 -10.26
N LYS A 3 14.22 8.60 -11.55
CA LYS A 3 12.91 8.23 -12.11
C LYS A 3 12.60 6.73 -12.00
N ASN A 4 13.64 5.89 -11.90
CA ASN A 4 13.50 4.45 -11.82
C ASN A 4 12.82 4.03 -10.50
N PHE A 5 13.11 4.69 -9.37
CA PHE A 5 12.47 4.38 -8.09
C PHE A 5 10.98 4.71 -8.06
N LEU A 6 10.58 5.84 -8.64
CA LEU A 6 9.16 6.19 -8.79
C LEU A 6 8.45 5.19 -9.71
N ALA A 7 9.07 4.83 -10.85
CA ALA A 7 8.51 3.83 -11.75
C ALA A 7 8.37 2.47 -11.08
N PHE A 8 9.38 2.02 -10.32
CA PHE A 8 9.31 0.76 -9.57
C PHE A 8 8.26 0.82 -8.45
N SER A 9 8.09 1.97 -7.80
CA SER A 9 7.00 2.17 -6.83
C SER A 9 5.64 1.93 -7.48
N ILE A 10 5.39 2.54 -8.65
CA ILE A 10 4.14 2.36 -9.40
C ILE A 10 3.96 0.89 -9.81
N ILE A 11 5.00 0.27 -10.37
CA ILE A 11 4.95 -1.15 -10.79
C ILE A 11 4.65 -2.06 -9.59
N SER A 12 5.32 -1.87 -8.45
CA SER A 12 5.06 -2.64 -7.24
C SER A 12 3.62 -2.46 -6.74
N TYR A 13 3.06 -1.25 -6.83
CA TYR A 13 1.66 -1.05 -6.47
C TYR A 13 0.71 -1.76 -7.42
N VAL A 14 0.93 -1.68 -8.72
CA VAL A 14 0.12 -2.42 -9.71
C VAL A 14 0.18 -3.92 -9.42
N ILE A 15 1.38 -4.45 -9.15
CA ILE A 15 1.55 -5.85 -8.72
C ILE A 15 0.74 -6.13 -7.46
N SER A 16 0.75 -5.25 -6.45
CA SER A 16 -0.07 -5.45 -5.24
C SER A 16 -1.57 -5.45 -5.50
N LEU A 17 -2.06 -4.75 -6.53
CA LEU A 17 -3.47 -4.74 -6.88
C LEU A 17 -3.89 -6.01 -7.62
N VAL A 18 -3.02 -6.57 -8.46
CA VAL A 18 -3.34 -7.78 -9.25
C VAL A 18 -2.97 -9.07 -8.54
N THR A 19 -2.08 -9.01 -7.54
CA THR A 19 -1.70 -10.18 -6.74
C THR A 19 -2.78 -10.42 -5.69
N PRO A 20 -3.54 -11.52 -5.77
CA PRO A 20 -4.58 -11.79 -4.80
C PRO A 20 -3.97 -12.03 -3.42
N VAL A 21 -4.65 -11.53 -2.41
CA VAL A 21 -4.27 -11.60 -0.99
C VAL A 21 -4.97 -12.73 -0.27
N PHE A 22 -5.56 -13.67 -1.01
CA PHE A 22 -6.70 -14.46 -0.57
C PHE A 22 -7.97 -13.60 -0.49
N SER A 23 -8.83 -13.74 -1.48
CA SER A 23 -10.18 -13.18 -1.43
C SER A 23 -11.04 -14.15 -0.63
N TYR A 24 -11.38 -13.79 0.61
CA TYR A 24 -12.55 -14.40 1.26
C TYR A 24 -13.75 -13.99 0.40
N ILE A 25 -14.45 -14.98 -0.16
CA ILE A 25 -15.68 -14.76 -0.91
C ILE A 25 -16.80 -15.03 0.09
N PRO A 26 -17.51 -13.99 0.56
CA PRO A 26 -18.66 -14.20 1.42
C PRO A 26 -19.68 -15.12 0.74
N PRO A 27 -20.46 -15.91 1.50
CA PRO A 27 -21.42 -16.87 0.95
C PRO A 27 -22.41 -16.25 -0.04
N ASP A 28 -22.73 -14.96 0.15
CA ASP A 28 -23.71 -14.22 -0.63
C ASP A 28 -23.13 -13.51 -1.86
N PHE A 29 -21.81 -13.59 -2.08
CA PHE A 29 -21.13 -12.87 -3.16
C PHE A 29 -20.58 -13.82 -4.21
N THR A 30 -20.70 -13.43 -5.48
CA THR A 30 -19.96 -14.09 -6.56
C THR A 30 -18.48 -13.71 -6.51
N ARG A 31 -17.65 -14.58 -7.09
CA ARG A 31 -16.22 -14.30 -7.29
C ARG A 31 -16.01 -12.97 -8.06
N SER A 32 -16.83 -12.72 -9.08
CA SER A 32 -16.79 -11.48 -9.87
C SER A 32 -17.10 -10.23 -9.04
N GLU A 33 -18.10 -10.29 -8.17
CA GLU A 33 -18.44 -9.16 -7.28
C GLU A 33 -17.32 -8.91 -6.28
N THR A 34 -16.78 -9.97 -5.67
CA THR A 34 -15.67 -9.87 -4.71
C THR A 34 -14.44 -9.19 -5.34
N PHE A 35 -14.06 -9.59 -6.56
CA PHE A 35 -12.98 -8.92 -7.28
C PHE A 35 -13.34 -7.49 -7.69
N GLY A 36 -14.58 -7.24 -8.10
CA GLY A 36 -15.09 -5.90 -8.41
C GLY A 36 -14.91 -4.93 -7.23
N TYR A 37 -15.30 -5.35 -6.02
CA TYR A 37 -15.13 -4.55 -4.81
C TYR A 37 -13.66 -4.31 -4.46
N GLN A 38 -12.79 -5.31 -4.61
CA GLN A 38 -11.35 -5.16 -4.39
C GLN A 38 -10.74 -4.13 -5.36
N TYR A 39 -11.08 -4.21 -6.65
CA TYR A 39 -10.55 -3.27 -7.66
C TYR A 39 -11.11 -1.85 -7.50
N VAL A 40 -12.40 -1.69 -7.17
CA VAL A 40 -13.02 -0.37 -6.94
C VAL A 40 -12.50 0.28 -5.65
N GLY A 41 -12.28 -0.51 -4.60
CA GLY A 41 -11.69 -0.04 -3.36
C GLY A 41 -10.22 0.36 -3.46
N LEU A 42 -9.59 0.18 -4.65
CA LEU A 42 -8.14 0.30 -4.86
C LEU A 42 -7.36 -0.49 -3.81
N GLY A 43 -7.93 -1.56 -3.28
CA GLY A 43 -7.67 -1.97 -1.91
C GLY A 43 -8.00 -3.42 -1.65
N TRP A 44 -7.51 -3.87 -0.50
CA TRP A 44 -7.45 -5.27 -0.14
C TRP A 44 -8.56 -5.57 0.86
N MET A 45 -9.46 -6.50 0.52
CA MET A 45 -10.35 -7.08 1.51
C MET A 45 -9.60 -8.18 2.27
N ALA A 46 -8.69 -7.79 3.14
CA ALA A 46 -8.01 -8.71 4.07
C ALA A 46 -8.64 -8.65 5.48
N PHE A 47 -9.73 -7.89 5.67
CA PHE A 47 -10.27 -7.56 6.98
C PHE A 47 -11.78 -7.49 7.02
N GLU A 48 -12.35 -7.80 8.19
CA GLU A 48 -13.80 -7.85 8.39
C GLU A 48 -14.44 -6.49 8.77
N SER A 49 -13.71 -5.47 9.28
CA SER A 49 -14.44 -4.35 9.92
C SER A 49 -13.81 -2.93 10.01
N ALA A 50 -12.52 -2.69 9.80
CA ALA A 50 -11.90 -1.35 10.02
C ALA A 50 -10.71 -0.93 9.11
N PRO A 51 -9.88 -1.85 8.59
CA PRO A 51 -8.65 -1.51 7.84
C PRO A 51 -8.85 -1.05 6.39
N ASP A 52 -10.08 -1.06 5.89
CA ASP A 52 -10.41 -0.51 4.57
C ASP A 52 -10.06 0.98 4.48
N PHE A 53 -10.32 1.75 5.55
CA PHE A 53 -10.01 3.18 5.54
C PHE A 53 -8.52 3.47 5.54
N VAL A 54 -7.72 2.77 6.36
CA VAL A 54 -6.26 2.99 6.43
C VAL A 54 -5.60 2.57 5.12
N THR A 55 -6.00 1.43 4.57
CA THR A 55 -5.49 0.94 3.29
C THR A 55 -5.84 1.90 2.16
N TRP A 56 -7.10 2.34 2.10
CA TRP A 56 -7.57 3.34 1.15
C TRP A 56 -6.80 4.66 1.28
N LEU A 57 -6.70 5.20 2.50
CA LEU A 57 -5.97 6.44 2.77
C LEU A 57 -4.53 6.36 2.28
N CYS A 58 -3.82 5.28 2.59
CA CYS A 58 -2.46 5.02 2.11
C CYS A 58 -2.38 4.99 0.58
N ASN A 59 -3.35 4.36 -0.10
CA ASN A 59 -3.38 4.27 -1.56
C ASN A 59 -3.59 5.64 -2.21
N PHE A 60 -4.55 6.42 -1.69
CA PHE A 60 -4.77 7.78 -2.17
C PHE A 60 -3.56 8.67 -1.93
N THR A 61 -2.97 8.63 -0.74
CA THR A 61 -1.80 9.45 -0.44
C THR A 61 -0.57 9.03 -1.24
N LEU A 62 -0.42 7.74 -1.54
CA LEU A 62 0.62 7.20 -2.42
C LEU A 62 0.45 7.76 -3.85
N ILE A 63 -0.74 7.65 -4.42
CA ILE A 63 -1.04 8.10 -5.78
C ILE A 63 -0.86 9.62 -5.91
N ILE A 64 -1.40 10.38 -4.96
CA ILE A 64 -1.24 11.85 -4.95
C ILE A 64 0.25 12.20 -4.79
N SER A 65 1.00 11.47 -3.97
CA SER A 65 2.44 11.65 -3.84
C SER A 65 3.17 11.45 -5.18
N TRP A 66 2.79 10.46 -5.98
CA TRP A 66 3.34 10.26 -7.33
C TRP A 66 2.97 11.40 -8.28
N MET A 67 1.72 11.86 -8.27
CA MET A 67 1.29 13.00 -9.09
C MET A 67 2.09 14.26 -8.74
N LEU A 68 2.43 14.41 -7.46
CA LEU A 68 3.22 15.51 -6.93
C LEU A 68 4.72 15.21 -6.84
N TYR A 69 5.25 14.31 -7.70
CA TYR A 69 6.65 13.92 -7.70
C TYR A 69 7.64 15.08 -7.83
N THR A 70 7.25 16.18 -8.48
CA THR A 70 8.06 17.40 -8.64
C THR A 70 7.92 18.37 -7.46
N ALA A 71 6.81 18.35 -6.74
CA ALA A 71 6.56 19.24 -5.62
C ALA A 71 7.24 18.75 -4.32
N ASN A 72 7.51 19.68 -3.40
CA ASN A 72 7.97 19.33 -2.05
C ASN A 72 6.85 18.71 -1.22
N PHE A 73 5.59 19.05 -1.50
CA PHE A 73 4.45 18.49 -0.79
C PHE A 73 4.33 16.97 -0.96
N GLY A 74 4.68 16.44 -2.14
CA GLY A 74 4.66 15.00 -2.41
C GLY A 74 5.53 14.19 -1.46
N LYS A 75 6.60 14.77 -0.90
CA LYS A 75 7.45 14.14 0.12
C LYS A 75 6.69 13.86 1.42
N TYR A 76 5.91 14.83 1.89
CA TYR A 76 5.15 14.67 3.14
C TYR A 76 4.11 13.56 2.98
N LEU A 77 3.44 13.52 1.82
CA LEU A 77 2.51 12.44 1.49
C LEU A 77 3.21 11.08 1.40
N ALA A 78 4.42 11.01 0.83
CA ALA A 78 5.18 9.77 0.77
C ALA A 78 5.51 9.22 2.17
N TYR A 79 5.92 10.09 3.09
CA TYR A 79 6.22 9.69 4.46
C TYR A 79 4.96 9.38 5.28
N PHE A 80 3.91 10.16 5.10
CA PHE A 80 2.60 9.88 5.69
C PHE A 80 2.05 8.53 5.22
N THR A 81 2.30 8.15 3.97
CA THR A 81 1.87 6.85 3.41
C THR A 81 2.64 5.68 4.03
N ILE A 82 3.98 5.77 4.10
CA ILE A 82 4.80 4.61 4.49
C ILE A 82 4.70 4.28 5.99
N ILE A 83 4.42 5.26 6.85
CA ILE A 83 4.26 5.04 8.30
C ILE A 83 3.14 4.03 8.61
N PRO A 84 1.87 4.24 8.21
CA PRO A 84 0.79 3.28 8.44
C PRO A 84 1.02 1.96 7.71
N MET A 85 1.59 1.95 6.51
CA MET A 85 2.01 0.71 5.82
C MET A 85 3.01 -0.11 6.66
N LEU A 86 3.97 0.54 7.32
CA LEU A 86 4.93 -0.12 8.21
C LEU A 86 4.27 -0.58 9.50
N VAL A 87 3.39 0.21 10.11
CA VAL A 87 2.65 -0.18 11.32
C VAL A 87 1.84 -1.44 11.05
N TYR A 88 1.18 -1.51 9.89
CA TYR A 88 0.51 -2.72 9.43
C TYR A 88 1.49 -3.90 9.29
N GLY A 89 2.63 -3.68 8.63
CA GLY A 89 3.61 -4.76 8.43
C GLY A 89 4.15 -5.30 9.75
N LEU A 90 4.38 -4.43 10.72
CA LEU A 90 4.78 -4.79 12.08
C LEU A 90 3.66 -5.52 12.81
N ASP A 91 2.41 -5.03 12.73
CA ASP A 91 1.25 -5.71 13.32
C ASP A 91 1.10 -7.13 12.78
N TYR A 92 1.23 -7.31 11.45
CA TYR A 92 1.17 -8.61 10.79
C TYR A 92 2.31 -9.55 11.22
N ILE A 93 3.57 -9.07 11.21
CA ILE A 93 4.75 -9.90 11.51
C ILE A 93 4.79 -10.28 12.99
N LEU A 94 4.50 -9.33 13.88
CA LEU A 94 4.64 -9.49 15.33
C LEU A 94 3.34 -9.93 16.01
N LYS A 95 2.23 -10.01 15.27
CA LYS A 95 0.90 -10.40 15.77
C LYS A 95 0.46 -9.53 16.96
N LEU A 96 0.53 -8.21 16.78
CA LEU A 96 0.30 -7.23 17.85
C LEU A 96 -1.19 -6.93 18.11
N ASP A 97 -2.08 -7.42 17.24
CA ASP A 97 -3.53 -7.25 17.31
C ASP A 97 -4.01 -5.80 17.25
N PHE A 98 -3.25 -4.91 16.59
CA PHE A 98 -3.67 -3.51 16.40
C PHE A 98 -4.86 -3.38 15.44
N TYR A 99 -4.96 -4.26 14.44
CA TYR A 99 -5.99 -4.20 13.40
C TYR A 99 -6.93 -5.41 13.37
N ALA A 100 -6.97 -6.23 14.44
CA ALA A 100 -7.83 -7.41 14.54
C ALA A 100 -7.74 -8.31 13.29
N MET A 101 -6.51 -8.69 12.89
CA MET A 101 -6.31 -9.54 11.72
C MET A 101 -6.87 -10.94 11.97
N THR A 102 -7.78 -11.37 11.11
CA THR A 102 -8.42 -12.69 11.22
C THR A 102 -7.50 -13.84 10.79
N GLU A 103 -6.42 -13.57 10.05
CA GLU A 103 -5.59 -14.62 9.43
C GLU A 103 -4.07 -14.33 9.37
N TYR A 104 -3.42 -14.17 10.53
CA TYR A 104 -1.95 -13.97 10.67
C TYR A 104 -1.03 -15.06 10.04
N HIS A 105 -1.60 -16.15 9.55
CA HIS A 105 -0.86 -17.32 9.07
C HIS A 105 -0.69 -17.36 7.54
N LYS A 106 -1.30 -16.43 6.80
CA LYS A 106 -1.31 -16.43 5.33
C LYS A 106 -0.32 -15.42 4.75
N VAL A 107 0.62 -15.89 3.94
CA VAL A 107 1.66 -15.03 3.33
C VAL A 107 1.01 -13.92 2.50
N PRO A 108 1.17 -12.64 2.88
CA PRO A 108 0.45 -11.55 2.23
C PRO A 108 1.32 -11.03 1.09
N VAL A 109 1.46 -11.82 0.01
CA VAL A 109 2.43 -11.55 -1.07
C VAL A 109 2.26 -10.15 -1.66
N GLY A 110 1.03 -9.77 -2.00
CA GLY A 110 0.81 -8.42 -2.52
C GLY A 110 1.03 -7.31 -1.46
N PHE A 111 1.01 -7.60 -0.15
CA PHE A 111 1.20 -6.60 0.90
C PHE A 111 2.67 -6.23 0.92
N LEU A 112 3.53 -7.23 0.69
CA LEU A 112 4.95 -6.98 0.49
C LEU A 112 5.17 -6.04 -0.70
N PHE A 113 4.46 -6.25 -1.82
CA PHE A 113 4.53 -5.34 -2.96
C PHE A 113 3.94 -3.95 -2.67
N TRP A 114 2.89 -3.87 -1.87
CA TRP A 114 2.28 -2.62 -1.41
C TRP A 114 3.24 -1.82 -0.52
N LEU A 115 3.86 -2.49 0.46
CA LEU A 115 4.85 -1.92 1.36
C LEU A 115 6.11 -1.49 0.58
N ILE A 116 6.62 -2.34 -0.32
CA ILE A 116 7.73 -2.02 -1.20
C ILE A 116 7.42 -0.78 -2.04
N SER A 117 6.19 -0.65 -2.55
CA SER A 117 5.78 0.54 -3.29
C SER A 117 5.93 1.81 -2.46
N GLY A 118 5.43 1.81 -1.21
CA GLY A 118 5.59 2.94 -0.30
C GLY A 118 7.06 3.24 0.03
N LEU A 119 7.87 2.21 0.29
CA LEU A 119 9.31 2.35 0.56
C LEU A 119 10.06 2.99 -0.62
N LEU A 120 9.78 2.52 -1.84
CA LEU A 120 10.39 3.05 -3.06
C LEU A 120 10.00 4.51 -3.29
N ASN A 121 8.74 4.88 -3.04
CA ASN A 121 8.29 6.27 -3.14
C ASN A 121 8.95 7.18 -2.09
N ALA A 122 8.97 6.75 -0.82
CA ALA A 122 9.65 7.47 0.25
C ALA A 122 11.14 7.66 -0.04
N TYR A 123 11.80 6.61 -0.55
CA TYR A 123 13.21 6.65 -0.94
C TYR A 123 13.46 7.58 -2.14
N TYR A 124 12.56 7.62 -3.12
CA TYR A 124 12.61 8.58 -4.23
C TYR A 124 12.67 10.02 -3.70
N PHE A 125 11.75 10.41 -2.81
CA PHE A 125 11.71 11.76 -2.24
C PHE A 125 12.87 12.07 -1.29
N TYR A 126 13.35 11.06 -0.55
CA TYR A 126 14.57 11.19 0.24
C TYR A 126 15.76 11.57 -0.65
N ARG A 127 16.05 10.75 -1.68
CA ARG A 127 17.15 11.00 -2.63
C ARG A 127 16.99 12.32 -3.39
N LYS A 128 15.76 12.69 -3.74
CA LYS A 128 15.47 13.99 -4.37
C LYS A 128 15.88 15.15 -3.45
N SER A 129 15.53 15.07 -2.17
CA SER A 129 15.82 16.10 -1.17
C SER A 129 17.32 16.24 -0.88
N THR A 130 18.06 15.14 -0.78
CA THR A 130 19.49 15.18 -0.46
C THR A 130 20.31 15.82 -1.57
N VAL A 131 19.96 15.54 -2.84
CA VAL A 131 20.67 16.11 -3.99
C VAL A 131 20.31 17.58 -4.22
N ALA A 132 19.12 18.04 -3.80
CA ALA A 132 18.79 19.47 -3.88
C ALA A 132 19.56 20.34 -2.88
N LYS A 133 20.22 19.72 -1.89
CA LYS A 133 21.00 20.39 -0.84
C LYS A 133 22.52 20.34 -1.08
N ALA A 134 22.98 19.59 -2.08
CA ALA A 134 24.39 19.44 -2.46
C ALA A 134 24.68 20.30 -3.68
#